data_AF-A0A525JW73-F1
#
_entry.id   AF-A0A525JW73-F1
#
_cell.length_a   1.000
_cell.length_b   1.000
_cell.length_c   1.000
_cell.angle_alpha   90.00
_cell.angle_beta   90.00
_cell.angle_gamma   90.00
#
_symmetry.space_group_name_H-M   'P 1'
#
loop_
_entity.id
_entity.type
_entity.pdbx_description
1 polymer ?
#
loop_
_entity_poly.entity_id
_entity_poly.type
_entity_poly.pdbx_seq_one_letter_code
_entity_poly.pdbx_strand_id
1 'polypeptide(L)'
;MEIHKPKPWHGVREFLKEYLIIVVGVLTALGAEQVAELAHQAAEVHEARASLQAEIKANISVIVWGIEEDRCLLSQMDAYGAWARGGPKPARLRSILPQFGTSSWDTVKASAVTHMPLHERLMLAELYDGLANQQKVIDLQRSNSLVLFGAHERNALNPSDAGRVLDAVANERAMADFYTGNGKALLAKAADMGVRPPALAPDEREALAVLCGHGSPS
;
A
#
# COMPACT_ATOMS: atom_id res chain seq x y z
N MET A 1 -47.97 64.19 -33.09
CA MET A 1 -47.36 63.05 -32.37
C MET A 1 -48.40 61.94 -32.33
N GLU A 2 -48.32 60.96 -33.23
CA GLU A 2 -49.16 59.76 -33.15
C GLU A 2 -48.62 58.86 -32.04
N ILE A 3 -49.25 58.94 -30.86
CA ILE A 3 -48.97 58.05 -29.73
C ILE A 3 -49.46 56.66 -30.13
N HIS A 4 -48.52 55.80 -30.54
CA HIS A 4 -48.79 54.40 -30.76
C HIS A 4 -49.29 53.78 -29.45
N LYS A 5 -50.53 53.29 -29.47
CA LYS A 5 -51.18 52.60 -28.36
C LYS A 5 -50.42 51.29 -28.11
N PRO A 6 -49.89 51.02 -26.89
CA PRO A 6 -49.22 49.76 -26.61
C PRO A 6 -50.22 48.62 -26.81
N LYS A 7 -49.82 47.61 -27.61
CA LYS A 7 -50.62 46.41 -27.86
C LYS A 7 -51.06 45.78 -26.53
N PRO A 8 -52.28 45.22 -26.47
CA PRO A 8 -52.79 44.60 -25.24
C PRO A 8 -51.85 43.49 -24.79
N TRP A 9 -51.42 43.58 -23.53
CA TRP A 9 -50.63 42.55 -22.85
C TRP A 9 -51.28 41.19 -23.11
N HIS A 10 -50.52 40.30 -23.75
CA HIS A 10 -50.95 38.93 -23.96
C HIS A 10 -51.29 38.32 -22.59
N GLY A 11 -52.41 37.61 -22.52
CA GLY A 11 -53.00 37.20 -21.24
C GLY A 11 -52.07 36.32 -20.42
N VAL A 12 -52.27 36.30 -19.09
CA VAL A 12 -51.49 35.54 -18.09
C VAL A 12 -51.21 34.08 -18.51
N ARG A 13 -52.09 33.47 -19.31
CA ARG A 13 -51.90 32.11 -19.86
C ARG A 13 -50.71 31.98 -20.81
N GLU A 14 -50.45 32.99 -21.64
CA GLU A 14 -49.34 32.98 -22.61
C GLU A 14 -47.99 33.13 -21.88
N PHE A 15 -47.93 34.07 -20.94
CA PHE A 15 -46.78 34.23 -20.04
C PHE A 15 -46.46 32.95 -19.26
N LEU A 16 -47.48 32.28 -18.68
CA LEU A 16 -47.28 31.01 -17.95
C LEU A 16 -46.74 29.90 -18.86
N LYS A 17 -47.14 29.86 -20.13
CA LYS A 17 -46.66 28.87 -21.10
C LYS A 17 -45.17 29.08 -21.40
N GLU A 18 -44.76 30.32 -21.68
CA GLU A 18 -43.35 30.65 -21.93
C GLU A 18 -42.48 30.40 -20.70
N TYR A 19 -42.93 30.81 -19.52
CA TYR A 19 -42.25 30.55 -18.25
C TYR A 19 -42.05 29.05 -18.02
N LEU A 20 -43.10 28.25 -18.20
CA LEU A 20 -43.03 26.80 -18.00
C LEU A 20 -42.06 26.13 -18.97
N ILE A 21 -42.01 26.56 -20.23
CA ILE A 21 -41.04 26.04 -21.21
C ILE A 21 -39.59 26.35 -20.76
N ILE A 22 -39.32 27.58 -20.31
CA ILE A 22 -38.00 27.97 -19.81
C ILE A 22 -37.61 27.14 -18.58
N VAL A 23 -38.51 27.01 -17.60
CA VAL A 23 -38.28 26.22 -16.38
C VAL A 23 -38.02 24.76 -16.71
N VAL A 24 -38.81 24.15 -17.59
CA VAL A 24 -38.60 22.76 -18.03
C VAL A 24 -37.26 22.62 -18.75
N GLY A 25 -36.87 23.57 -19.59
CA GLY A 25 -35.57 23.57 -20.25
C GLY A 25 -34.41 23.60 -19.25
N VAL A 26 -34.46 24.50 -18.26
CA VAL A 26 -33.44 24.63 -17.21
C VAL A 26 -33.38 23.38 -16.33
N LEU A 27 -34.52 22.84 -15.89
CA LEU A 27 -34.55 21.62 -15.10
C LEU A 27 -34.04 20.41 -15.86
N THR A 28 -34.33 20.33 -17.16
CA THR A 28 -33.81 19.25 -18.02
C THR A 28 -32.30 19.36 -18.17
N ALA A 29 -31.78 20.58 -18.37
CA ALA A 29 -30.34 20.82 -18.46
C ALA A 29 -29.61 20.42 -17.17
N LEU A 30 -30.10 20.88 -16.00
CA LEU A 30 -29.54 20.51 -14.70
C LEU A 30 -29.64 19.01 -14.41
N GLY A 31 -30.77 18.39 -14.80
CA GLY A 31 -30.95 16.95 -14.67
C GLY A 31 -29.95 16.16 -15.52
N ALA A 32 -29.71 16.58 -16.76
CA ALA A 32 -28.73 15.94 -17.64
C ALA A 32 -27.30 16.08 -17.11
N GLU A 33 -26.93 17.26 -16.61
CA GLU A 33 -25.62 17.52 -16.00
C GLU A 33 -25.40 16.63 -14.76
N GLN A 34 -26.40 16.51 -13.89
CA GLN A 34 -26.31 15.67 -12.70
C GLN A 34 -26.13 14.18 -13.05
N VAL A 35 -26.78 13.70 -14.12
CA VAL A 35 -26.64 12.31 -14.58
C VAL A 35 -25.25 12.08 -15.16
N ALA A 36 -24.72 13.01 -15.95
CA ALA A 36 -23.38 12.93 -16.51
C ALA A 36 -22.31 12.91 -15.41
N GLU A 37 -22.46 13.77 -14.40
CA GLU A 37 -21.56 13.83 -13.25
C GLU A 37 -21.57 12.53 -12.43
N LEU A 38 -22.76 11.97 -12.17
CA LEU A 38 -22.87 10.68 -11.48
C LEU A 38 -22.23 9.53 -12.27
N ALA A 39 -22.37 9.54 -13.60
CA ALA A 39 -21.74 8.55 -14.47
C ALA A 39 -20.21 8.68 -14.46
N HIS A 40 -19.69 9.92 -14.45
CA HIS A 40 -18.26 10.18 -14.36
C HIS A 40 -17.69 9.73 -13.02
N GLN A 41 -18.30 10.12 -11.90
CA GLN A 41 -17.90 9.68 -10.56
C GLN A 41 -17.92 8.16 -10.41
N ALA A 42 -18.94 7.49 -10.98
CA ALA A 42 -19.01 6.03 -10.94
C ALA A 42 -17.87 5.37 -11.72
N ALA A 43 -17.47 5.94 -12.87
CA ALA A 43 -16.33 5.46 -13.65
C ALA A 43 -15.00 5.67 -12.90
N GLU A 44 -14.77 6.86 -12.33
CA GLU A 44 -13.57 7.15 -11.55
C GLU A 44 -13.43 6.22 -10.33
N VAL A 45 -14.53 5.99 -9.60
CA VAL A 45 -14.54 5.05 -8.47
C VAL A 45 -14.23 3.63 -8.93
N HIS A 46 -14.73 3.21 -10.10
CA HIS A 46 -14.46 1.88 -10.63
C HIS A 46 -12.97 1.70 -10.99
N GLU A 47 -12.38 2.67 -11.68
CA GLU A 47 -10.95 2.66 -12.03
C GLU A 47 -10.06 2.71 -10.78
N ALA A 48 -10.42 3.55 -9.80
CA ALA A 48 -9.72 3.63 -8.53
C ALA A 48 -9.75 2.29 -7.77
N ARG A 49 -10.90 1.61 -7.71
CA ARG A 49 -11.00 0.28 -7.10
C ARG A 49 -10.10 -0.74 -7.78
N ALA A 50 -10.11 -0.78 -9.11
CA ALA A 50 -9.27 -1.71 -9.86
C ALA A 50 -7.77 -1.48 -9.59
N SER A 51 -7.35 -0.20 -9.60
CA SER A 51 -5.97 0.20 -9.30
C SER A 51 -5.55 -0.16 -7.87
N LEU A 52 -6.38 0.19 -6.88
CA LEU A 52 -6.14 -0.13 -5.47
C LEU A 52 -6.08 -1.65 -5.24
N GLN A 53 -6.97 -2.43 -5.83
CA GLN A 53 -6.94 -3.88 -5.70
C GLN A 53 -5.66 -4.50 -6.26
N ALA A 54 -5.15 -4.00 -7.39
CA ALA A 54 -3.88 -4.45 -7.95
C ALA A 54 -2.70 -4.12 -7.03
N GLU A 55 -2.65 -2.89 -6.50
CA GLU A 55 -1.61 -2.46 -5.55
C GLU A 55 -1.65 -3.26 -4.24
N ILE A 56 -2.85 -3.45 -3.65
CA ILE A 56 -3.03 -4.26 -2.44
C ILE A 56 -2.55 -5.69 -2.70
N LYS A 57 -2.92 -6.29 -3.84
CA LYS A 57 -2.48 -7.64 -4.21
C LYS A 57 -0.96 -7.74 -4.29
N ALA A 58 -0.29 -6.76 -4.89
CA ALA A 58 1.17 -6.73 -4.94
C ALA A 58 1.79 -6.61 -3.54
N ASN A 59 1.26 -5.70 -2.71
CA ASN A 59 1.74 -5.48 -1.34
C ASN A 59 1.58 -6.72 -0.45
N ILE A 60 0.46 -7.45 -0.54
CA ILE A 60 0.29 -8.66 0.27
C ILE A 60 1.17 -9.82 -0.20
N SER A 61 1.51 -9.90 -1.50
CA SER A 61 2.51 -10.87 -1.98
C SER A 61 3.88 -10.59 -1.36
N VAL A 62 4.26 -9.30 -1.27
CA VAL A 62 5.48 -8.86 -0.58
C VAL A 62 5.46 -9.27 0.90
N ILE A 63 4.33 -9.13 1.59
CA ILE A 63 4.19 -9.56 2.99
C ILE A 63 4.37 -11.07 3.13
N VAL A 64 3.74 -11.88 2.27
CA VAL A 64 3.88 -13.34 2.31
C VAL A 64 5.33 -13.76 2.10
N TRP A 65 6.00 -13.15 1.12
CA TRP A 65 7.42 -13.36 0.90
C TRP A 65 8.24 -13.04 2.16
N GLY A 66 8.06 -11.84 2.72
CA GLY A 66 8.83 -11.39 3.89
C GLY A 66 8.65 -12.27 5.12
N ILE A 67 7.43 -12.78 5.37
CA ILE A 67 7.17 -13.72 6.47
C ILE A 67 7.95 -15.03 6.29
N GLU A 68 8.07 -15.53 5.06
CA GLU A 68 8.83 -16.74 4.77
C GLU A 68 10.35 -16.49 4.80
N GLU A 69 10.79 -15.30 4.37
CA GLU A 69 12.20 -14.85 4.46
C GLU A 69 12.68 -14.69 5.91
N ASP A 70 11.87 -14.08 6.78
CA ASP A 70 12.21 -13.86 8.19
C ASP A 70 12.64 -15.16 8.89
N ARG A 71 11.99 -16.29 8.55
CA ARG A 71 12.32 -17.61 9.12
C ARG A 71 13.78 -17.98 8.91
N CYS A 72 14.33 -17.72 7.73
CA CYS A 72 15.72 -18.04 7.44
C CYS A 72 16.68 -16.91 7.81
N LEU A 73 16.22 -15.66 7.78
CA LEU A 73 16.99 -14.50 8.25
C LEU A 73 17.41 -14.66 9.71
N LEU A 74 16.52 -15.18 10.57
CA LEU A 74 16.81 -15.43 11.98
C LEU A 74 18.03 -16.36 12.19
N SER A 75 18.19 -17.38 11.34
CA SER A 75 19.35 -18.27 11.40
C SER A 75 20.66 -17.57 10.99
N GLN A 76 20.59 -16.64 10.03
CA GLN A 76 21.72 -15.79 9.67
C GLN A 76 22.08 -14.86 10.84
N MET A 77 21.07 -14.29 11.53
CA MET A 77 21.28 -13.45 12.72
C MET A 77 21.96 -14.21 13.87
N ASP A 78 21.64 -15.50 14.08
CA ASP A 78 22.36 -16.35 15.03
C ASP A 78 23.85 -16.47 14.70
N ALA A 79 24.19 -16.66 13.42
CA ALA A 79 25.58 -16.77 12.98
C ALA A 79 26.36 -15.45 13.18
N TYR A 80 25.74 -14.30 12.89
CA TYR A 80 26.34 -12.99 13.17
C TYR A 80 26.53 -12.75 14.68
N GLY A 81 25.54 -13.15 15.50
CA GLY A 81 25.67 -13.07 16.95
C GLY A 81 26.79 -13.96 17.51
N ALA A 82 26.96 -15.16 16.94
CA ALA A 82 28.06 -16.06 17.32
C ALA A 82 29.43 -15.47 16.95
N TRP A 83 29.56 -14.88 15.76
CA TRP A 83 30.79 -14.21 15.33
C TRP A 83 31.18 -13.03 16.23
N ALA A 84 30.21 -12.21 16.61
CA ALA A 84 30.44 -11.12 17.56
C ALA A 84 30.91 -11.61 18.94
N ARG A 85 30.61 -12.86 19.32
CA ARG A 85 31.12 -13.50 20.55
C ARG A 85 32.43 -14.27 20.36
N GLY A 86 33.11 -14.11 19.23
CA GLY A 86 34.38 -14.78 18.93
C GLY A 86 34.25 -16.08 18.13
N GLY A 87 33.06 -16.39 17.62
CA GLY A 87 32.85 -17.49 16.66
C GLY A 87 33.44 -17.20 15.28
N PRO A 88 33.30 -18.14 14.32
CA PRO A 88 33.75 -17.92 12.95
C PRO A 88 32.93 -16.83 12.25
N LYS A 89 33.55 -16.12 11.30
CA LYS A 89 32.87 -15.14 10.46
C LYS A 89 31.75 -15.83 9.65
N PRO A 90 30.51 -15.34 9.67
CA PRO A 90 29.40 -15.97 8.97
C PRO A 90 29.50 -15.71 7.46
N ALA A 91 28.66 -16.36 6.67
CA ALA A 91 28.44 -15.96 5.29
C ALA A 91 27.88 -14.52 5.22
N ARG A 92 28.05 -13.87 4.07
CA ARG A 92 27.47 -12.54 3.85
C ARG A 92 25.95 -12.62 3.97
N LEU A 93 25.38 -11.75 4.82
CA LEU A 93 23.95 -11.59 4.98
C LEU A 93 23.27 -11.39 3.61
N ARG A 94 22.24 -12.17 3.35
CA ARG A 94 21.35 -12.02 2.19
C ARG A 94 19.97 -11.68 2.71
N SER A 95 19.49 -10.50 2.36
CA SER A 95 18.13 -10.05 2.68
C SER A 95 17.63 -9.14 1.57
N ILE A 96 16.36 -9.30 1.24
CA ILE A 96 15.60 -8.36 0.43
C ILE A 96 14.79 -7.49 1.40
N LEU A 97 14.93 -6.17 1.27
CA LEU A 97 14.15 -5.21 2.05
C LEU A 97 13.20 -4.49 1.12
N PRO A 98 12.02 -5.08 0.85
CA PRO A 98 11.10 -4.59 -0.17
C PRO A 98 10.51 -3.23 0.22
N GLN A 99 9.83 -2.60 -0.73
CA GLN A 99 9.04 -1.38 -0.48
C GLN A 99 7.58 -1.66 -0.81
N PHE A 100 6.67 -1.10 -0.02
CA PHE A 100 5.25 -1.15 -0.33
C PHE A 100 4.87 -0.07 -1.32
N GLY A 101 4.04 -0.43 -2.30
CA GLY A 101 3.42 0.54 -3.20
C GLY A 101 2.32 1.31 -2.48
N THR A 102 2.35 2.64 -2.56
CA THR A 102 1.28 3.53 -2.09
C THR A 102 0.81 4.52 -3.14
N SER A 103 1.39 4.48 -4.34
CA SER A 103 1.18 5.51 -5.36
C SER A 103 -0.26 5.57 -5.83
N SER A 104 -0.94 4.42 -5.92
CA SER A 104 -2.35 4.35 -6.31
C SER A 104 -3.19 5.01 -5.22
N TRP A 105 -2.98 4.63 -3.96
CA TRP A 105 -3.65 5.25 -2.81
C TRP A 105 -3.44 6.76 -2.71
N ASP A 106 -2.19 7.21 -2.81
CA ASP A 106 -1.86 8.63 -2.71
C ASP A 106 -2.52 9.46 -3.81
N THR A 107 -2.70 8.87 -5.00
CA THR A 107 -3.38 9.52 -6.13
C THR A 107 -4.88 9.62 -5.92
N VAL A 108 -5.54 8.56 -5.42
CA VAL A 108 -7.01 8.48 -5.41
C VAL A 108 -7.67 8.85 -4.09
N LYS A 109 -6.92 8.91 -2.97
CA LYS A 109 -7.47 9.14 -1.62
C LYS A 109 -8.22 10.47 -1.45
N ALA A 110 -7.85 11.48 -2.22
CA ALA A 110 -8.45 12.81 -2.18
C ALA A 110 -9.47 13.07 -3.30
N SER A 111 -9.66 12.13 -4.24
CA SER A 111 -10.58 12.24 -5.37
C SER A 111 -11.62 11.12 -5.33
N ALA A 112 -11.44 10.07 -6.14
CA ALA A 112 -12.39 8.96 -6.30
C ALA A 112 -12.79 8.32 -4.96
N VAL A 113 -11.86 8.19 -4.01
CA VAL A 113 -12.15 7.61 -2.69
C VAL A 113 -13.18 8.43 -1.93
N THR A 114 -13.28 9.74 -2.13
CA THR A 114 -14.26 10.59 -1.42
C THR A 114 -15.71 10.26 -1.78
N HIS A 115 -15.94 9.68 -2.96
CA HIS A 115 -17.23 9.22 -3.46
C HIS A 115 -17.56 7.76 -3.09
N MET A 116 -16.63 7.04 -2.46
CA MET A 116 -16.86 5.66 -2.01
C MET A 116 -17.70 5.62 -0.71
N PRO A 117 -18.42 4.50 -0.44
CA PRO A 117 -19.08 4.28 0.84
C PRO A 117 -18.12 4.44 2.03
N LEU A 118 -18.60 5.02 3.14
CA LEU A 118 -17.79 5.28 4.34
C LEU A 118 -17.02 4.05 4.83
N HIS A 119 -17.70 2.90 4.89
CA HIS A 119 -17.08 1.65 5.33
C HIS A 119 -15.86 1.26 4.48
N GLU A 120 -15.98 1.37 3.15
CA GLU A 120 -14.89 1.07 2.22
C GLU A 120 -13.70 2.01 2.41
N ARG A 121 -13.97 3.31 2.59
CA ARG A 121 -12.94 4.32 2.87
C ARG A 121 -12.15 4.02 4.14
N LEU A 122 -12.84 3.62 5.21
CA LEU A 122 -12.21 3.29 6.49
C LEU A 122 -11.37 2.02 6.38
N MET A 123 -11.85 0.97 5.71
CA MET A 123 -11.06 -0.25 5.47
C MET A 123 -9.78 0.04 4.70
N LEU A 124 -9.86 0.85 3.63
CA LEU A 124 -8.68 1.27 2.87
C LEU A 124 -7.71 2.08 3.73
N ALA A 125 -8.20 3.10 4.46
CA ALA A 125 -7.36 3.91 5.32
C ALA A 125 -6.61 3.07 6.37
N GLU A 126 -7.31 2.18 7.07
CA GLU A 126 -6.71 1.29 8.06
C GLU A 126 -5.66 0.34 7.46
N LEU A 127 -5.91 -0.19 6.26
CA LEU A 127 -4.95 -1.04 5.56
C LEU A 127 -3.67 -0.26 5.23
N TYR A 128 -3.80 0.93 4.65
CA TYR A 128 -2.66 1.75 4.26
C TYR A 128 -1.90 2.35 5.45
N ASP A 129 -2.57 2.65 6.55
CA ASP A 129 -1.91 3.01 7.82
C ASP A 129 -1.07 1.84 8.35
N GLY A 130 -1.59 0.61 8.24
CA GLY A 130 -0.86 -0.60 8.58
C GLY A 130 0.33 -0.85 7.66
N LEU A 131 0.20 -0.62 6.35
CA LEU A 131 1.32 -0.70 5.39
C LEU A 131 2.39 0.36 5.70
N ALA A 132 2.00 1.59 6.05
CA ALA A 132 2.92 2.64 6.45
C ALA A 132 3.67 2.26 7.75
N ASN A 133 3.00 1.61 8.70
CA ASN A 133 3.66 1.06 9.88
C ASN A 133 4.65 -0.06 9.53
N GLN A 134 4.28 -0.95 8.60
CA GLN A 134 5.17 -2.01 8.11
C GLN A 134 6.41 -1.45 7.42
N GLN A 135 6.27 -0.38 6.63
CA GLN A 135 7.40 0.28 5.99
C GLN A 135 8.41 0.81 7.02
N LYS A 136 7.94 1.34 8.16
CA LYS A 136 8.84 1.77 9.26
C LYS A 136 9.64 0.61 9.84
N VAL A 137 9.04 -0.58 9.96
CA VAL A 137 9.76 -1.79 10.41
C VAL A 137 10.87 -2.13 9.41
N ILE A 138 10.57 -2.13 8.11
CA ILE A 138 11.57 -2.38 7.05
C ILE A 138 12.69 -1.34 7.08
N ASP A 139 12.37 -0.06 7.30
CA ASP A 139 13.38 0.99 7.35
C ASP A 139 14.34 0.83 8.55
N LEU A 140 13.81 0.35 9.69
CA LEU A 140 14.63 -0.02 10.84
C LEU A 140 15.50 -1.26 10.57
N GLN A 141 14.95 -2.30 9.93
CA GLN A 141 15.74 -3.45 9.45
C GLN A 141 16.85 -2.99 8.50
N ARG A 142 16.56 -2.08 7.56
CA ARG A 142 17.59 -1.52 6.66
C ARG A 142 18.72 -0.85 7.41
N SER A 143 18.42 -0.08 8.46
CA SER A 143 19.42 0.56 9.30
C SER A 143 20.30 -0.45 10.03
N ASN A 144 19.70 -1.48 10.63
CA ASN A 144 20.44 -2.55 11.34
C ASN A 144 21.27 -3.39 10.36
N SER A 145 20.71 -3.75 9.21
CA SER A 145 21.39 -4.49 8.15
C SER A 145 22.63 -3.76 7.63
N LEU A 146 22.60 -2.43 7.52
CA LEU A 146 23.79 -1.63 7.17
C LEU A 146 24.93 -1.77 8.20
N VAL A 147 24.61 -1.89 9.49
CA VAL A 147 25.61 -2.18 10.54
C VAL A 147 26.23 -3.56 10.30
N LEU A 148 25.40 -4.56 10.02
CA LEU A 148 25.86 -5.94 9.77
C LEU A 148 26.71 -6.04 8.50
N PHE A 149 26.34 -5.35 7.43
CA PHE A 149 27.14 -5.28 6.20
C PHE A 149 28.49 -4.61 6.44
N GLY A 150 28.50 -3.45 7.12
CA GLY A 150 29.75 -2.76 7.44
C GLY A 150 30.67 -3.56 8.36
N ALA A 151 30.10 -4.31 9.31
CA ALA A 151 30.85 -5.25 10.13
C ALA A 151 31.43 -6.38 9.27
N HIS A 152 30.64 -6.97 8.37
CA HIS A 152 31.05 -8.09 7.52
C HIS A 152 32.23 -7.77 6.59
N GLU A 153 32.47 -6.51 6.21
CA GLU A 153 33.66 -6.15 5.43
C GLU A 153 34.98 -6.24 6.23
N ARG A 154 34.91 -6.41 7.56
CA ARG A 154 36.07 -6.59 8.43
C ARG A 154 36.49 -8.05 8.50
N ASN A 155 37.81 -8.28 8.64
CA ASN A 155 38.34 -9.64 8.85
C ASN A 155 38.07 -10.15 10.28
N ALA A 156 38.09 -9.24 11.26
CA ALA A 156 37.77 -9.52 12.66
C ALA A 156 37.09 -8.31 13.30
N LEU A 157 36.26 -8.56 14.31
CA LEU A 157 35.57 -7.53 15.08
C LEU A 157 36.40 -7.15 16.31
N ASN A 158 36.60 -5.86 16.54
CA ASN A 158 37.07 -5.39 17.85
C ASN A 158 35.90 -5.39 18.86
N PRO A 159 36.15 -5.22 20.17
CA PRO A 159 35.09 -5.27 21.18
C PRO A 159 33.94 -4.26 20.94
N SER A 160 34.23 -3.08 20.40
CA SER A 160 33.21 -2.06 20.09
C SER A 160 32.35 -2.47 18.88
N ASP A 161 32.97 -3.00 17.83
CA ASP A 161 32.25 -3.54 16.67
C ASP A 161 31.37 -4.74 17.06
N ALA A 162 31.90 -5.65 17.89
CA ALA A 162 31.18 -6.80 18.41
C ALA A 162 29.93 -6.38 19.17
N GLY A 163 30.02 -5.37 20.06
CA GLY A 163 28.86 -4.82 20.75
C GLY A 163 27.79 -4.30 19.78
N ARG A 164 28.18 -3.50 18.78
CA ARG A 164 27.25 -2.98 17.76
C ARG A 164 26.58 -4.07 16.93
N VAL A 165 27.31 -5.13 16.59
CA VAL A 165 26.73 -6.29 15.89
C VAL A 165 25.72 -7.02 16.77
N LEU A 166 26.00 -7.18 18.07
CA LEU A 166 25.04 -7.80 19.00
C LEU A 166 23.77 -6.97 19.15
N ASP A 167 23.88 -5.65 19.25
CA ASP A 167 22.73 -4.75 19.31
C ASP A 167 21.90 -4.81 18.02
N ALA A 168 22.55 -4.78 16.85
CA ALA A 168 21.89 -4.90 15.56
C ALA A 168 21.18 -6.26 15.40
N VAL A 169 21.82 -7.36 15.80
CA VAL A 169 21.22 -8.70 15.79
C VAL A 169 19.99 -8.78 16.70
N ALA A 170 20.06 -8.20 17.90
CA ALA A 170 18.92 -8.16 18.81
C ALA A 170 17.74 -7.36 18.23
N ASN A 171 18.04 -6.21 17.62
CA ASN A 171 17.02 -5.37 16.98
C ASN A 171 16.40 -6.07 15.76
N GLU A 172 17.19 -6.73 14.91
CA GLU A 172 16.68 -7.48 13.74
C GLU A 172 15.70 -8.58 14.15
N ARG A 173 15.98 -9.31 15.24
CA ARG A 173 15.04 -10.32 15.77
C ARG A 173 13.72 -9.70 16.20
N ALA A 174 13.78 -8.61 16.95
CA ALA A 174 12.58 -7.90 17.37
C ALA A 174 11.80 -7.39 16.16
N MET A 175 12.49 -6.85 15.15
CA MET A 175 11.84 -6.36 13.93
C MET A 175 11.21 -7.49 13.10
N ALA A 176 11.84 -8.66 12.99
CA ALA A 176 11.25 -9.83 12.33
C ALA A 176 9.95 -10.28 13.02
N ASP A 177 9.92 -10.30 14.36
CA ASP A 177 8.71 -10.61 15.12
C ASP A 177 7.59 -9.59 14.86
N PHE A 178 7.92 -8.29 14.87
CA PHE A 178 6.96 -7.23 14.55
C PHE A 178 6.50 -7.31 13.09
N TYR A 179 7.42 -7.53 12.15
CA TYR A 179 7.13 -7.66 10.73
C TYR A 179 6.13 -8.80 10.50
N THR A 180 6.42 -9.98 11.05
CA THR A 180 5.56 -11.16 10.91
C THR A 180 4.20 -10.97 11.60
N GLY A 181 4.17 -10.39 12.80
CA GLY A 181 2.93 -10.12 13.52
C GLY A 181 2.01 -9.16 12.77
N ASN A 182 2.54 -8.00 12.37
CA ASN A 182 1.82 -6.99 11.61
C ASN A 182 1.41 -7.52 10.23
N GLY A 183 2.30 -8.25 9.56
CA GLY A 183 2.05 -8.85 8.26
C GLY A 183 0.83 -9.77 8.27
N LYS A 184 0.73 -10.67 9.27
CA LYS A 184 -0.45 -11.53 9.43
C LYS A 184 -1.74 -10.73 9.63
N ALA A 185 -1.71 -9.63 10.39
CA ALA A 185 -2.87 -8.77 10.59
C ALA A 185 -3.29 -8.06 9.29
N LEU A 186 -2.31 -7.60 8.50
CA LEU A 186 -2.55 -7.01 7.18
C LEU A 186 -3.12 -8.02 6.18
N LEU A 187 -2.62 -9.26 6.18
CA LEU A 187 -3.17 -10.34 5.34
C LEU A 187 -4.63 -10.64 5.69
N ALA A 188 -4.99 -10.63 6.98
CA ALA A 188 -6.38 -10.79 7.41
C ALA A 188 -7.27 -9.63 6.93
N LYS A 189 -6.83 -8.38 7.12
CA LYS A 189 -7.55 -7.19 6.62
C LYS A 189 -7.74 -7.22 5.10
N ALA A 190 -6.72 -7.58 4.34
CA ALA A 190 -6.83 -7.71 2.88
C ALA A 190 -7.83 -8.81 2.49
N ALA A 191 -7.85 -9.93 3.22
CA ALA A 191 -8.81 -11.01 2.98
C ALA A 191 -10.26 -10.56 3.24
N ASP A 192 -10.51 -9.73 4.25
CA ASP A 192 -11.83 -9.13 4.53
C ASP A 192 -12.29 -8.19 3.39
N MET A 193 -11.35 -7.60 2.66
CA MET A 193 -11.59 -6.81 1.45
C MET A 193 -11.72 -7.67 0.18
N GLY A 194 -11.71 -9.00 0.31
CA GLY A 194 -11.77 -9.93 -0.81
C GLY A 194 -10.46 -10.12 -1.57
N VAL A 195 -9.35 -9.57 -1.08
CA VAL A 195 -8.03 -9.71 -1.70
C VAL A 195 -7.24 -10.77 -0.93
N ARG A 196 -7.08 -11.95 -1.54
CA ARG A 196 -6.30 -13.04 -0.95
C ARG A 196 -4.89 -13.07 -1.55
N PRO A 197 -3.85 -13.31 -0.74
CA PRO A 197 -2.51 -13.45 -1.27
C PRO A 197 -2.44 -14.70 -2.15
N PRO A 198 -1.75 -14.64 -3.30
CA PRO A 198 -1.38 -15.86 -3.98
C PRO A 198 -0.42 -16.66 -3.10
N ALA A 199 -0.44 -17.99 -3.23
CA ALA A 199 0.67 -18.78 -2.73
C ALA A 199 1.94 -18.38 -3.50
N LEU A 200 3.10 -18.38 -2.83
CA LEU A 200 4.38 -18.15 -3.50
C LEU A 200 4.52 -19.10 -4.69
N ALA A 201 4.84 -18.54 -5.85
CA ALA A 201 5.07 -19.31 -7.06
C ALA A 201 6.29 -20.24 -6.91
N PRO A 202 6.41 -21.31 -7.73
CA PRO A 202 7.53 -22.24 -7.60
C PRO A 202 8.91 -21.58 -7.72
N ASP A 203 9.06 -20.65 -8.67
CA ASP A 203 10.26 -19.83 -8.89
C ASP A 203 10.54 -18.89 -7.71
N GLU A 204 9.50 -18.29 -7.13
CA GLU A 204 9.62 -17.50 -5.90
C GLU A 204 10.15 -18.33 -4.73
N ARG A 205 9.62 -19.56 -4.54
CA ARG A 205 10.11 -20.47 -3.49
C ARG A 205 11.54 -20.91 -3.72
N GLU A 206 11.95 -21.14 -4.97
CA GLU A 206 13.32 -21.48 -5.33
C GLU A 206 14.27 -20.31 -5.02
N ALA A 207 13.91 -19.10 -5.44
CA ALA A 207 14.67 -17.89 -5.12
C ALA A 207 14.81 -17.68 -3.60
N LEU A 208 13.74 -17.93 -2.84
CA LEU A 208 13.77 -17.89 -1.38
C LEU A 208 14.73 -18.95 -0.81
N ALA A 209 14.71 -20.18 -1.32
CA ALA A 209 15.62 -21.24 -0.88
C ALA A 209 17.10 -20.88 -1.11
N VAL A 210 17.41 -20.19 -2.22
CA VAL A 210 18.77 -19.69 -2.51
C VAL A 210 19.17 -18.56 -1.56
N LEU A 211 18.25 -17.64 -1.22
CA LEU A 211 18.50 -16.60 -0.24
C LEU A 211 18.76 -17.19 1.16
N CYS A 212 17.98 -18.19 1.53
CA CYS A 212 18.10 -18.90 2.80
C CYS A 212 19.32 -19.84 2.87
N GLY A 213 20.12 -19.96 1.81
CA GLY A 213 21.32 -20.79 1.79
C GLY A 213 21.05 -22.30 1.70
N HIS A 214 19.83 -22.71 1.32
CA HIS A 214 19.45 -24.11 1.13
C HIS A 214 19.64 -24.64 -0.30
N GLY A 215 20.06 -23.79 -1.24
CA GLY A 215 20.42 -24.18 -2.61
C GLY A 215 21.90 -23.99 -2.89
N SER A 216 22.61 -25.07 -3.23
CA SER A 216 23.93 -24.94 -3.87
C SER A 216 23.75 -24.25 -5.22
N PRO A 217 24.58 -23.24 -5.58
CA PRO A 217 24.62 -22.77 -6.95
C PRO A 217 25.18 -23.92 -7.80
N SER A 218 24.30 -24.53 -8.60
CA SER A 218 24.67 -25.49 -9.65
C SER A 218 25.40 -24.80 -10.79
#